data_AF-A0A947PXL6-F1
#
_entry.id   AF-A0A947PXL6-F1
#
_cell.length_a   1.000
_cell.length_b   1.000
_cell.length_c   1.000
_cell.angle_alpha   90.00
_cell.angle_beta   90.00
_cell.angle_gamma   90.00
#
_symmetry.space_group_name_H-M   'P 1'
#
loop_
_entity.id
_entity.type
_entity.pdbx_description
1 polymer ?
#
loop_
_entity_poly.entity_id
_entity_poly.type
_entity_poly.pdbx_seq_one_letter_code
_entity_poly.pdbx_strand_id
1 'polypeptide(L)'
;MAKQDNIMATPLFETINTLLRDMDIEGLIVSGSPDDEYETEAETLARAFSMLTGEDFNRDNLIEIFCYVWADSFELDDDEVDARMEKIEAFVDGVLKDANAA
;
A
#
# COMPACT_ATOMS: atom_id res chain seq x y z
N MET A 1 -3.88 -6.23 34.66
CA MET A 1 -3.58 -6.92 33.39
C MET A 1 -4.03 -5.97 32.30
N ALA A 2 -3.06 -5.41 31.58
CA ALA A 2 -3.34 -4.52 30.46
C ALA A 2 -4.20 -5.29 29.46
N LYS A 3 -5.34 -4.71 29.09
CA LYS A 3 -6.00 -5.10 27.85
C LYS A 3 -4.97 -4.79 26.77
N GLN A 4 -4.57 -5.80 26.01
CA GLN A 4 -3.99 -5.55 24.71
C GLN A 4 -5.10 -4.84 23.95
N ASP A 5 -5.03 -3.51 23.95
CA ASP A 5 -5.74 -2.72 22.97
C ASP A 5 -5.24 -3.29 21.64
N ASN A 6 -6.14 -3.93 20.92
CA ASN A 6 -5.86 -4.44 19.60
C ASN A 6 -5.69 -3.21 18.71
N ILE A 7 -4.45 -2.71 18.63
CA ILE A 7 -4.02 -1.54 17.84
C ILE A 7 -4.03 -1.95 16.35
N MET A 8 -5.16 -2.46 15.87
CA MET A 8 -5.51 -2.57 14.45
C MET A 8 -6.44 -1.42 14.06
N ALA A 9 -6.40 -0.32 14.82
CA ALA A 9 -6.95 0.93 14.37
C ALA A 9 -5.89 1.59 13.49
N THR A 10 -6.07 1.59 12.18
CA THR A 10 -5.62 2.74 11.40
C THR A 10 -6.48 2.87 10.14
N PRO A 11 -7.19 4.00 9.96
CA PRO A 11 -7.79 4.39 8.68
C PRO A 11 -6.85 4.15 7.49
N LEU A 12 -5.54 4.29 7.69
CA LEU A 12 -4.51 4.05 6.68
C LEU A 12 -4.50 2.63 6.11
N PHE A 13 -4.68 1.58 6.94
CA PHE A 13 -4.76 0.20 6.43
C PHE A 13 -6.00 0.03 5.56
N GLU A 14 -7.17 0.49 6.01
CA GLU A 14 -8.41 0.39 5.25
C GLU A 14 -8.32 1.17 3.93
N THR A 15 -7.74 2.37 3.95
CA THR A 15 -7.47 3.17 2.75
C THR A 15 -6.56 2.42 1.78
N ILE A 16 -5.42 1.90 2.25
CA ILE A 16 -4.47 1.17 1.42
C ILE A 16 -5.08 -0.11 0.84
N ASN A 17 -5.73 -0.93 1.67
CA ASN A 17 -6.33 -2.19 1.23
C ASN A 17 -7.42 -1.94 0.18
N THR A 18 -8.26 -0.91 0.40
CA THR A 18 -9.28 -0.52 -0.57
C THR A 18 -8.65 -0.09 -1.90
N LEU A 19 -7.63 0.76 -1.87
CA LEU A 19 -6.95 1.22 -3.08
C LEU A 19 -6.27 0.07 -3.83
N LEU A 20 -5.59 -0.85 -3.15
CA LEU A 20 -4.95 -2.00 -3.80
C LEU A 20 -5.97 -2.89 -4.51
N ARG A 21 -7.09 -3.17 -3.85
CA ARG A 21 -8.17 -3.98 -4.42
C ARG A 21 -8.82 -3.31 -5.63
N ASP A 22 -9.10 -2.01 -5.54
CA ASP A 22 -9.74 -1.26 -6.63
C ASP A 22 -8.83 -1.14 -7.85
N MET A 23 -7.51 -1.00 -7.62
CA MET A 23 -6.53 -0.83 -8.70
C MET A 23 -6.08 -2.14 -9.32
N ASP A 24 -6.16 -3.25 -8.56
CA ASP A 24 -5.79 -4.61 -8.94
C ASP A 24 -4.52 -4.63 -9.80
N ILE A 25 -3.41 -4.17 -9.20
CA ILE A 25 -2.17 -3.88 -9.94
C ILE A 25 -1.70 -5.10 -10.72
N GLU A 26 -1.80 -6.29 -10.11
CA GLU A 26 -1.43 -7.58 -10.70
C GLU A 26 -2.57 -8.30 -11.44
N GLY A 27 -3.81 -7.79 -11.38
CA GLY A 27 -4.96 -8.44 -12.03
C GLY A 27 -5.43 -9.71 -11.33
N LEU A 28 -5.12 -9.92 -10.05
CA LEU A 28 -5.44 -11.12 -9.29
C LEU A 28 -6.95 -11.23 -9.03
N ILE A 29 -7.58 -10.11 -8.64
CA ILE A 29 -9.02 -10.08 -8.34
C ILE A 29 -9.82 -10.32 -9.62
N VAL A 30 -9.44 -9.65 -10.72
CA VAL A 30 -10.06 -9.88 -12.04
C VAL A 30 -9.86 -11.33 -12.51
N SER A 31 -8.74 -11.98 -12.12
CA SER A 31 -8.47 -13.38 -12.41
C SER A 31 -9.24 -14.38 -11.52
N GLY A 32 -10.01 -13.87 -10.55
CA GLY A 32 -10.86 -14.66 -9.67
C GLY A 32 -10.22 -15.02 -8.32
N SER A 33 -9.10 -14.39 -7.97
CA SER A 33 -8.57 -14.48 -6.60
C SER A 33 -9.55 -13.87 -5.60
N PRO A 34 -9.49 -14.30 -4.33
CA PRO A 34 -10.24 -13.71 -3.24
C PRO A 34 -10.01 -12.20 -3.08
N ASP A 35 -10.98 -11.53 -2.47
CA ASP A 35 -10.93 -10.09 -2.19
C ASP A 35 -9.85 -9.68 -1.17
N ASP A 36 -9.34 -10.64 -0.39
CA ASP A 36 -8.29 -10.47 0.62
C ASP A 36 -6.88 -10.72 0.09
N GLU A 37 -6.71 -10.92 -1.23
CA GLU A 37 -5.42 -11.27 -1.83
C GLU A 37 -4.29 -10.27 -1.53
N TYR A 38 -4.61 -8.97 -1.43
CA TYR A 38 -3.63 -7.91 -1.17
C TYR A 38 -3.51 -7.52 0.33
N GLU A 39 -4.14 -8.25 1.25
CA GLU A 39 -4.14 -7.86 2.68
C GLU A 39 -2.72 -7.84 3.27
N THR A 40 -1.85 -8.78 2.84
CA THR A 40 -0.48 -8.87 3.35
C THR A 40 0.36 -7.65 2.93
N GLU A 41 0.25 -7.24 1.67
CA GLU A 41 0.87 -6.04 1.12
C GLU A 41 0.31 -4.79 1.80
N ALA A 42 -1.01 -4.75 2.00
CA ALA A 42 -1.68 -3.63 2.65
C ALA A 42 -1.20 -3.44 4.09
N GLU A 43 -1.09 -4.51 4.87
CA GLU A 43 -0.55 -4.47 6.24
C GLU A 43 0.91 -3.97 6.25
N THR A 44 1.72 -4.48 5.32
CA THR A 44 3.14 -4.13 5.22
C THR A 44 3.34 -2.66 4.86
N LEU A 45 2.60 -2.18 3.85
CA LEU A 45 2.60 -0.78 3.43
C LEU A 45 2.07 0.13 4.53
N ALA A 46 0.93 -0.19 5.15
CA ALA A 46 0.36 0.61 6.22
C ALA A 46 1.35 0.76 7.38
N ARG A 47 2.02 -0.33 7.75
CA ARG A 47 3.06 -0.31 8.79
C ARG A 47 4.23 0.59 8.37
N ALA A 48 4.77 0.43 7.17
CA ALA A 48 5.90 1.22 6.68
C ALA A 48 5.55 2.71 6.58
N PHE A 49 4.39 3.04 6.01
CA PHE A 49 3.92 4.41 5.87
C PHE A 49 3.65 5.08 7.22
N SER A 50 3.13 4.33 8.21
CA SER A 50 2.90 4.87 9.56
C SER A 50 4.18 5.27 10.30
N MET A 51 5.35 4.81 9.84
CA MET A 51 6.65 5.19 10.40
C MET A 51 7.17 6.50 9.83
N LEU A 52 6.64 6.98 8.69
CA LEU A 52 6.98 8.28 8.13
C LEU A 52 6.23 9.39 8.86
N THR A 53 6.93 10.49 9.17
CA THR A 53 6.33 11.62 9.89
C THR A 53 6.76 12.96 9.30
N GLY A 54 5.88 13.96 9.36
CA GLY A 54 6.20 15.31 8.91
C GLY A 54 6.61 15.34 7.43
N GLU A 55 7.81 15.87 7.15
CA GLU A 55 8.34 16.00 5.79
C GLU A 55 8.67 14.64 5.14
N ASP A 56 8.84 13.58 5.93
CA ASP A 56 9.12 12.24 5.41
C ASP A 56 7.88 11.57 4.80
N PHE A 57 6.67 12.00 5.17
CA PHE A 57 5.42 11.52 4.57
C PHE A 57 5.14 12.28 3.27
N ASN A 58 5.92 11.98 2.24
CA ASN A 58 5.84 12.62 0.93
C ASN A 58 5.77 11.59 -0.20
N ARG A 59 5.41 12.05 -1.40
CA ARG A 59 5.18 11.20 -2.57
C ARG A 59 6.37 10.30 -2.91
N ASP A 60 7.58 10.85 -2.94
CA ASP A 60 8.77 10.12 -3.38
C ASP A 60 9.11 8.98 -2.41
N ASN A 61 9.07 9.25 -1.10
CA ASN A 61 9.30 8.22 -0.08
C ASN A 61 8.23 7.12 -0.09
N LEU A 62 6.97 7.49 -0.32
CA LEU A 62 5.87 6.51 -0.40
C LEU A 62 6.02 5.60 -1.63
N ILE A 63 6.44 6.16 -2.79
CA ILE A 63 6.73 5.37 -4.00
C ILE A 63 7.89 4.42 -3.74
N GLU A 64 8.99 4.90 -3.14
CA GLU A 64 10.16 4.06 -2.86
C GLU A 64 9.80 2.86 -1.98
N ILE A 65 9.06 3.10 -0.89
CA ILE A 65 8.57 2.03 -0.01
C ILE A 65 7.63 1.09 -0.76
N PHE A 66 6.73 1.63 -1.59
CA PHE A 66 5.81 0.82 -2.36
C PHE A 66 6.55 -0.13 -3.29
N CYS A 67 7.47 0.40 -4.11
CA CYS A 67 8.28 -0.39 -5.03
C CYS A 67 9.05 -1.50 -4.31
N TYR A 68 9.65 -1.19 -3.15
CA TYR A 68 10.37 -2.18 -2.34
C TYR A 68 9.45 -3.31 -1.88
N VAL A 69 8.29 -2.98 -1.29
CA VAL A 69 7.33 -4.00 -0.81
C VAL A 69 6.79 -4.81 -1.98
N TRP A 70 6.48 -4.17 -3.10
CA TRP A 70 5.91 -4.83 -4.26
C TRP A 70 6.89 -5.80 -4.92
N ALA A 71 8.15 -5.40 -5.06
CA ALA A 71 9.20 -6.25 -5.59
C ALA A 71 9.43 -7.49 -4.71
N ASP A 72 9.42 -7.33 -3.38
CA ASP A 72 9.58 -8.43 -2.43
C ASP A 72 8.38 -9.39 -2.45
N SER A 73 7.16 -8.86 -2.43
CA SER A 73 5.92 -9.67 -2.44
C SER A 73 5.74 -10.52 -3.70
N PHE A 74 6.10 -9.96 -4.87
CA PHE A 74 5.84 -10.59 -6.16
C PHE A 74 7.12 -11.11 -6.86
N GLU A 75 8.25 -11.10 -6.16
CA GLU A 75 9.57 -11.51 -6.67
C GLU A 75 9.94 -10.82 -8.01
N LEU A 76 9.64 -9.52 -8.11
CA LEU A 76 9.82 -8.75 -9.35
C LEU A 76 11.22 -8.18 -9.48
N ASP A 77 11.70 -8.06 -10.73
CA ASP A 77 12.89 -7.28 -11.05
C ASP A 77 12.59 -5.79 -11.32
N ASP A 78 13.63 -4.98 -11.54
CA ASP A 78 13.51 -3.54 -11.77
C ASP A 78 12.66 -3.20 -13.01
N ASP A 79 12.77 -3.98 -14.10
CA ASP A 79 12.01 -3.76 -15.33
C ASP A 79 10.52 -4.05 -15.11
N GLU A 80 10.22 -5.07 -14.30
CA GLU A 80 8.86 -5.44 -13.92
C GLU A 80 8.22 -4.43 -12.96
N VAL A 81 8.98 -3.87 -12.02
CA VAL A 81 8.52 -2.77 -11.16
C VAL A 81 8.24 -1.52 -12.01
N ASP A 82 9.14 -1.19 -12.94
CA ASP A 82 8.97 -0.05 -13.85
C ASP A 82 7.70 -0.19 -14.71
N ALA A 83 7.36 -1.41 -15.14
CA ALA A 83 6.13 -1.69 -15.88
C ALA A 83 4.84 -1.39 -15.08
N ARG A 84 4.94 -1.30 -13.75
CA ARG A 84 3.83 -1.00 -12.82
C ARG A 84 3.85 0.43 -12.31
N MET A 85 4.89 1.20 -12.64
CA MET A 85 5.14 2.53 -12.06
C MET A 85 3.94 3.46 -12.18
N GLU A 86 3.25 3.51 -13.32
CA GLU A 86 2.06 4.35 -13.50
C GLU A 86 0.96 4.03 -12.47
N LYS A 87 0.73 2.74 -12.19
CA LYS A 87 -0.25 2.32 -11.17
C LYS A 87 0.27 2.60 -9.76
N ILE A 88 1.56 2.39 -9.50
CA ILE A 88 2.17 2.69 -8.20
C ILE A 88 2.06 4.18 -7.88
N GLU A 89 2.35 5.04 -8.85
CA GLU A 89 2.21 6.49 -8.73
C GLU A 89 0.76 6.90 -8.44
N ALA A 90 -0.19 6.35 -9.19
CA ALA A 90 -1.61 6.62 -8.98
C ALA A 90 -2.11 6.15 -7.60
N PHE A 91 -1.59 5.02 -7.10
CA PHE A 91 -1.87 4.53 -5.75
C PHE A 91 -1.39 5.53 -4.70
N VAL A 92 -0.15 5.98 -4.79
CA VAL A 92 0.45 6.92 -3.84
C VAL A 92 -0.29 8.27 -3.86
N ASP A 93 -0.67 8.76 -5.04
CA ASP A 93 -1.48 9.97 -5.17
C ASP A 93 -2.85 9.80 -4.48
N GLY A 94 -3.44 8.60 -4.54
CA GLY A 94 -4.65 8.23 -3.83
C GLY A 94 -4.49 8.29 -2.30
N VAL A 95 -3.41 7.70 -1.77
CA VAL A 95 -3.09 7.73 -0.33
C VAL A 95 -2.90 9.16 0.17
N LEU A 96 -2.12 9.97 -0.54
CA LEU A 96 -1.88 11.38 -0.18
C LEU A 96 -3.16 12.21 -0.23
N LYS A 97 -4.04 11.94 -1.19
CA LYS A 97 -5.33 12.63 -1.29
C LYS A 97 -6.23 12.33 -0.09
N ASP A 98 -6.30 11.08 0.34
CA ASP A 98 -7.08 10.67 1.52
C ASP A 98 -6.50 11.27 2.81
N ALA A 99 -5.17 11.23 2.97
CA ALA A 99 -4.48 11.80 4.11
C ALA A 99 -4.67 13.32 4.26
N ASN A 100 -4.83 14.05 3.15
CA ASN A 100 -5.11 15.50 3.15
C ASN A 100 -6.60 15.85 3.29
N ALA A 101 -7.49 14.86 3.18
CA ALA A 101 -8.93 15.04 3.34
C ALA A 101 -9.40 14.84 4.80
N ALA A 102 -8.54 14.26 5.64
CA ALA A 102 -8.75 14.03 7.07
C ALA A 102 -8.34 15.25 7.94
#